data_AF-A0A6P8BB91-F1
#
_entry.id   AF-A0A6P8BB91-F1
#
_cell.length_a   1.000
_cell.length_b   1.000
_cell.length_c   1.000
_cell.angle_alpha   90.00
_cell.angle_beta   90.00
_cell.angle_gamma   90.00
#
_symmetry.space_group_name_H-M   'P 1'
#
loop_
_entity.id
_entity.type
_entity.pdbx_description
1 polymer ?
#
loop_
_entity_poly.entity_id
_entity_poly.type
_entity_poly.pdbx_seq_one_letter_code
_entity_poly.pdbx_strand_id
1 'polypeptide(L)'
;MESSSNDVQLKDRNALVLYGSETGNAQDIAEDLGRAVERMRFKTTVEEMNAVELASTPPYRDIDTVYLPWKQSLRSHLMSQYPLPESTEPISDDEPLPPRFVLSIDDIKGATATSSLTSTTSEDPPSSLLPIEEAREAIIQSASRVTPNDHWQDVRLFSMDMDEPAEPLLPGATLIVYPKNFKADVQTLIDQMGWQDQADLPVHATKVPKELEWCTKLEVCTLRDLLIHGLDITAVPRRGFLEKLFFLATDADQQERLKELIDPSGSQDFYDYTTRPRRTILEILGDFPSVKIPPSSAVDVFPVIRGREFSIANCASRLAVPDDQSTQAQPTRIHVEILAAMVEYRTIIRKPRVGLCSRYLKSLGAGAHINVGLKQGSGMQRLLTRPVIAVATGTGIAPIRMLHQARANATSPTPPGEMLLFFGCRSRKVDYYFADEWRRAGDGLTVIPAFSRDTDALIDMAKTVQLGGQDEPPPTAGMPLPPSLSASTAGLDMSETGMLRRRDAGKNYVQHHIRRHAYKVAAMIRAGAAVCVCGSSGTMPKAVRLALEDALVAGGLCATAAEAEEYLTTRVEIWQETW
;
A
#
# COMPACT_ATOMS: atom_id res chain seq x y z
N MET A 1 31.19 -36.06 25.01
CA MET A 1 32.01 -34.86 24.72
C MET A 1 31.88 -34.38 23.27
N GLU A 2 31.19 -35.11 22.36
CA GLU A 2 30.98 -34.69 20.96
C GLU A 2 29.81 -33.71 20.76
N SER A 3 28.81 -33.66 21.64
CA SER A 3 27.69 -32.72 21.50
C SER A 3 28.10 -31.25 21.66
N SER A 4 29.16 -30.96 22.44
CA SER A 4 29.60 -29.60 22.72
C SER A 4 30.48 -29.00 21.62
N SER A 5 31.11 -29.78 20.74
CA SER A 5 31.92 -29.24 19.63
C SER A 5 31.08 -28.89 18.40
N ASN A 6 30.07 -29.71 18.10
CA ASN A 6 29.12 -29.43 17.01
C ASN A 6 28.28 -28.17 17.28
N ASP A 7 27.85 -27.97 18.54
CA ASP A 7 27.12 -26.76 18.96
C ASP A 7 27.95 -25.47 18.85
N VAL A 8 29.28 -25.56 18.95
CA VAL A 8 30.18 -24.41 18.79
C VAL A 8 30.40 -24.07 17.31
N GLN A 9 30.50 -25.07 16.42
CA GLN A 9 30.64 -24.84 14.97
C GLN A 9 29.37 -24.29 14.30
N LEU A 10 28.18 -24.59 14.84
CA LEU A 10 26.91 -24.07 14.33
C LEU A 10 26.61 -22.63 14.81
N LYS A 11 27.25 -22.15 15.89
CA LYS A 11 26.99 -20.82 16.48
C LYS A 11 27.38 -19.64 15.60
N ASP A 12 28.33 -19.82 14.68
CA ASP A 12 28.86 -18.73 13.84
C ASP A 12 28.11 -18.58 12.50
N ARG A 13 27.07 -19.39 12.25
CA ARG A 13 26.29 -19.35 11.01
C ARG A 13 25.12 -18.40 11.16
N ASN A 14 25.31 -17.14 10.77
CA ASN A 14 24.26 -16.12 10.77
C ASN A 14 23.93 -15.66 9.34
N ALA A 15 22.65 -15.41 9.06
CA ALA A 15 22.19 -14.85 7.80
C ALA A 15 21.21 -13.70 8.04
N LEU A 16 21.41 -12.56 7.38
CA LEU A 16 20.47 -11.44 7.36
C LEU A 16 19.86 -11.35 5.96
N VAL A 17 18.54 -11.44 5.87
CA VAL A 17 17.79 -11.26 4.62
C VAL A 17 17.06 -9.93 4.69
N LEU A 18 17.39 -9.01 3.77
CA LEU A 18 16.75 -7.70 3.69
C LEU A 18 15.77 -7.66 2.52
N TYR A 19 14.62 -7.01 2.73
CA TYR A 19 13.60 -6.87 1.70
C TYR A 19 13.04 -5.45 1.61
N GLY A 20 12.82 -4.98 0.39
CA GLY A 20 12.01 -3.79 0.13
C GLY A 20 10.66 -4.23 -0.46
N SER A 21 9.55 -3.89 0.17
CA SER A 21 8.23 -4.23 -0.36
C SER A 21 7.22 -3.09 -0.24
N GLU A 22 6.63 -2.67 -1.36
CA GLU A 22 5.47 -1.79 -1.37
C GLU A 22 4.15 -2.55 -1.15
N THR A 23 4.12 -3.85 -1.50
CA THR A 23 2.89 -4.67 -1.53
C THR A 23 2.94 -5.93 -0.67
N GLY A 24 4.03 -6.12 0.09
CA GLY A 24 4.25 -7.30 0.96
C GLY A 24 4.81 -8.53 0.25
N ASN A 25 4.76 -8.61 -1.10
CA ASN A 25 5.25 -9.77 -1.86
C ASN A 25 6.74 -10.08 -1.60
N ALA A 26 7.57 -9.03 -1.44
CA ALA A 26 9.01 -9.22 -1.25
C ALA A 26 9.36 -9.73 0.15
N GLN A 27 8.49 -9.47 1.14
CA GLN A 27 8.65 -10.04 2.48
C GLN A 27 8.45 -11.54 2.46
N ASP A 28 7.40 -12.03 1.80
CA ASP A 28 7.10 -13.47 1.75
C ASP A 28 8.27 -14.27 1.16
N ILE A 29 8.90 -13.71 0.12
CA ILE A 29 10.09 -14.27 -0.54
C ILE A 29 11.30 -14.23 0.38
N ALA A 30 11.46 -13.14 1.13
CA ALA A 30 12.54 -12.99 2.09
C ALA A 30 12.39 -13.95 3.27
N GLU A 31 11.15 -14.20 3.73
CA GLU A 31 10.84 -15.21 4.74
C GLU A 31 11.03 -16.63 4.22
N ASP A 32 10.61 -16.93 2.98
CA ASP A 32 10.88 -18.21 2.33
C ASP A 32 12.38 -18.46 2.12
N LEU A 33 13.13 -17.43 1.74
CA LEU A 33 14.58 -17.46 1.68
C LEU A 33 15.17 -17.70 3.06
N GLY A 34 14.63 -17.01 4.07
CA GLY A 34 15.04 -17.17 5.46
C GLY A 34 14.87 -18.61 5.94
N ARG A 35 13.70 -19.23 5.70
CA ARG A 35 13.43 -20.64 6.02
C ARG A 35 14.37 -21.59 5.27
N ALA A 36 14.63 -21.33 3.98
CA ALA A 36 15.55 -22.15 3.20
C ALA A 36 16.98 -22.10 3.76
N VAL A 37 17.39 -20.93 4.27
CA VAL A 37 18.70 -20.74 4.91
C VAL A 37 18.72 -21.36 6.33
N GLU A 38 17.62 -21.31 7.07
CA GLU A 38 17.46 -22.02 8.36
C GLU A 38 17.53 -23.55 8.20
N ARG A 39 16.96 -24.12 7.13
CA ARG A 39 17.09 -25.55 6.81
C ARG A 39 18.56 -25.97 6.62
N MET A 40 19.45 -25.04 6.27
CA MET A 40 20.90 -25.21 6.20
C MET A 40 21.62 -24.90 7.52
N ARG A 41 20.88 -24.83 8.64
CA ARG A 41 21.37 -24.60 10.02
C ARG A 41 21.99 -23.20 10.24
N PHE A 42 21.57 -22.18 9.49
CA PHE A 42 21.87 -20.79 9.82
C PHE A 42 20.86 -20.23 10.82
N LYS A 43 21.32 -19.37 11.73
CA LYS A 43 20.47 -18.45 12.48
C LYS A 43 20.11 -17.28 11.58
N THR A 44 18.84 -17.17 11.20
CA THR A 44 18.39 -16.18 10.22
C THR A 44 17.58 -15.05 10.83
N THR A 45 17.89 -13.83 10.39
CA THR A 45 17.10 -12.62 10.66
C THR A 45 16.56 -12.10 9.33
N VAL A 46 15.29 -11.69 9.28
CA VAL A 46 14.66 -11.11 8.09
C VAL A 46 14.16 -9.73 8.47
N GLU A 47 14.60 -8.69 7.77
CA GLU A 47 14.28 -7.29 8.11
C GLU A 47 13.93 -6.46 6.88
N GLU A 48 13.15 -5.39 7.08
CA GLU A 48 12.89 -4.41 6.03
C GLU A 48 14.17 -3.65 5.68
N MET A 49 14.38 -3.39 4.40
CA MET A 49 15.56 -2.66 3.90
C MET A 49 15.62 -1.23 4.45
N ASN A 50 14.49 -0.61 4.79
CA ASN A 50 14.45 0.71 5.43
C ASN A 50 15.03 0.71 6.85
N ALA A 51 15.19 -0.46 7.49
CA ALA A 51 15.82 -0.59 8.80
C ALA A 51 17.36 -0.67 8.73
N VAL A 52 17.95 -0.68 7.52
CA VAL A 52 19.40 -0.85 7.31
C VAL A 52 19.89 0.09 6.20
N GLU A 53 20.87 0.95 6.49
CA GLU A 53 21.47 1.80 5.45
C GLU A 53 22.27 0.95 4.44
N LEU A 54 21.82 0.92 3.18
CA LEU A 54 22.49 0.19 2.10
C LEU A 54 22.65 1.04 0.84
N ALA A 55 23.75 0.80 0.14
CA ALA A 55 24.05 1.36 -1.17
C ALA A 55 23.22 0.68 -2.28
N SER A 56 22.73 1.53 -3.20
CA SER A 56 21.88 1.31 -4.37
C SER A 56 21.79 -0.11 -4.97
N THR A 57 20.57 -0.56 -5.26
CA THR A 57 20.25 -1.75 -6.07
C THR A 57 19.42 -1.41 -7.33
N PRO A 58 19.62 -2.12 -8.46
CA PRO A 58 18.92 -1.90 -9.73
C PRO A 58 17.53 -2.58 -9.82
N PRO A 59 16.70 -2.23 -10.83
CA PRO A 59 15.27 -2.55 -10.83
C PRO A 59 14.87 -3.95 -11.33
N TYR A 60 13.64 -4.28 -10.98
CA TYR A 60 12.92 -5.56 -10.98
C TYR A 60 12.65 -6.24 -12.34
N ARG A 61 12.64 -7.59 -12.33
CA ARG A 61 11.98 -8.48 -13.31
C ARG A 61 11.19 -9.57 -12.56
N ASP A 62 10.25 -10.21 -13.25
CA ASP A 62 9.27 -11.17 -12.72
C ASP A 62 9.86 -12.17 -11.71
N ILE A 63 9.33 -12.15 -10.48
CA ILE A 63 9.93 -12.73 -9.28
C ILE A 63 10.06 -14.25 -9.37
N ASP A 64 8.98 -14.96 -9.68
CA ASP A 64 8.91 -16.39 -9.39
C ASP A 64 9.83 -17.20 -10.32
N THR A 65 10.00 -16.70 -11.55
CA THR A 65 10.88 -17.31 -12.56
C THR A 65 12.37 -17.04 -12.33
N VAL A 66 12.71 -15.93 -11.65
CA VAL A 66 14.09 -15.57 -11.31
C VAL A 66 14.48 -16.12 -9.94
N TYR A 67 13.56 -16.08 -8.98
CA TYR A 67 13.81 -16.43 -7.59
C TYR A 67 14.07 -17.92 -7.41
N LEU A 68 13.24 -18.81 -7.97
CA LEU A 68 13.40 -20.25 -7.73
C LEU A 68 14.75 -20.78 -8.23
N PRO A 69 15.21 -20.48 -9.46
CA PRO A 69 16.56 -20.87 -9.91
C PRO A 69 17.67 -20.22 -9.08
N TRP A 70 17.50 -18.94 -8.70
CA TRP A 70 18.47 -18.24 -7.88
C TRP A 70 18.58 -18.83 -6.46
N LYS A 71 17.44 -19.17 -5.82
CA LYS A 71 17.37 -19.81 -4.50
C LYS A 71 18.11 -21.15 -4.50
N GLN A 72 17.94 -21.95 -5.55
CA GLN A 72 18.68 -23.20 -5.72
C GLN A 72 20.19 -22.94 -5.87
N SER A 73 20.57 -21.97 -6.70
CA SER A 73 21.97 -21.57 -6.87
C SER A 73 22.60 -21.09 -5.54
N LEU A 74 21.87 -20.31 -4.75
CA LEU A 74 22.29 -19.86 -3.43
C LEU A 74 22.45 -21.04 -2.47
N ARG A 75 21.51 -22.00 -2.45
CA ARG A 75 21.60 -23.21 -1.61
C ARG A 75 22.88 -23.97 -1.94
N SER A 76 23.17 -24.21 -3.21
CA SER A 76 24.41 -24.87 -3.64
C SER A 76 25.65 -24.09 -3.24
N HIS A 77 25.64 -22.76 -3.39
CA HIS A 77 26.75 -21.90 -3.01
C HIS A 77 27.01 -21.92 -1.50
N LEU A 78 25.97 -21.77 -0.67
CA LEU A 78 26.09 -21.77 0.79
C LEU A 78 26.56 -23.12 1.33
N MET A 79 26.08 -24.24 0.77
CA MET A 79 26.56 -25.57 1.17
C MET A 79 28.02 -25.81 0.78
N SER A 80 28.49 -25.22 -0.32
CA SER A 80 29.89 -25.30 -0.72
C SER A 80 30.81 -24.43 0.13
N GLN A 81 30.39 -23.20 0.48
CA GLN A 81 31.23 -22.24 1.23
C GLN A 81 31.17 -22.47 2.74
N TYR A 82 30.04 -22.99 3.24
CA TYR A 82 29.79 -23.25 4.66
C TYR A 82 29.28 -24.70 4.82
N PRO A 83 30.16 -25.71 4.63
CA PRO A 83 29.77 -27.11 4.74
C PRO A 83 29.29 -27.44 6.17
N LEU A 84 28.36 -28.38 6.28
CA LEU A 84 27.92 -28.92 7.57
C LEU A 84 29.00 -29.87 8.15
N PRO A 85 29.10 -30.01 9.48
CA PRO A 85 29.92 -31.06 10.10
C PRO A 85 29.54 -32.45 9.57
N GLU A 86 30.49 -33.38 9.49
CA GLU A 86 30.32 -34.71 8.86
C GLU A 86 29.16 -35.56 9.44
N SER A 87 28.71 -35.25 10.65
CA SER A 87 27.60 -35.94 11.34
C SER A 87 26.24 -35.23 11.27
N THR A 88 26.15 -34.10 10.53
CA THR A 88 24.94 -33.26 10.52
C THR A 88 24.41 -33.09 9.11
N GLU A 89 23.18 -33.54 8.87
CA GLU A 89 22.47 -33.34 7.61
C GLU A 89 21.60 -32.06 7.64
N PRO A 90 21.29 -31.47 6.47
CA PRO A 90 20.27 -30.43 6.35
C PRO A 90 18.91 -30.92 6.85
N ILE A 91 18.09 -30.00 7.37
CA ILE A 91 16.72 -30.33 7.76
C ILE A 91 15.90 -30.66 6.51
N SER A 92 15.09 -31.72 6.55
CA SER A 92 14.26 -32.14 5.42
C SER A 92 13.22 -31.08 5.08
N ASP A 93 12.83 -30.97 3.81
CA ASP A 93 11.72 -30.12 3.39
C ASP A 93 10.36 -30.66 3.90
N ASP A 94 10.28 -31.97 4.22
CA ASP A 94 9.12 -32.63 4.83
C ASP A 94 9.14 -32.60 6.39
N GLU A 95 10.06 -31.84 7.00
CA GLU A 95 10.12 -31.65 8.46
C GLU A 95 9.74 -30.20 8.84
N PRO A 96 8.86 -29.98 9.83
CA PRO A 96 8.50 -28.64 10.27
C PRO A 96 9.68 -27.97 10.96
N LEU A 97 9.96 -26.72 10.60
CA LEU A 97 10.89 -25.88 11.34
C LEU A 97 10.28 -25.49 12.71
N PRO A 98 11.10 -25.29 13.75
CA PRO A 98 10.61 -24.81 15.03
C PRO A 98 9.94 -23.43 14.85
N PRO A 99 8.82 -23.16 15.56
CA PRO A 99 8.13 -21.88 15.48
C PRO A 99 9.05 -20.74 15.93
N ARG A 100 9.03 -19.62 15.20
CA ARG A 100 9.83 -18.44 15.51
C ARG A 100 9.25 -17.65 16.69
N PHE A 101 7.93 -17.73 16.85
CA PHE A 101 7.18 -17.06 17.90
C PHE A 101 6.25 -18.07 18.59
N VAL A 102 6.34 -18.14 19.92
CA VAL A 102 5.49 -19.03 20.73
C VAL A 102 4.90 -18.23 21.88
N LEU A 103 3.59 -18.31 22.02
CA LEU A 103 2.85 -17.77 23.15
C LEU A 103 2.79 -18.82 24.27
N SER A 104 2.99 -18.36 25.50
CA SER A 104 2.59 -19.05 26.70
C SER A 104 1.23 -18.53 27.13
N ILE A 105 0.28 -19.43 27.39
CA ILE A 105 -1.08 -19.08 27.81
C ILE A 105 -1.23 -19.51 29.26
N ASP A 106 -1.73 -18.62 30.11
CA ASP A 106 -1.86 -18.92 31.54
C ASP A 106 -2.98 -19.94 31.77
N ASP A 107 -2.62 -21.16 32.20
CA ASP A 107 -3.58 -22.18 32.63
C ASP A 107 -4.16 -21.83 34.00
N ILE A 108 -5.18 -20.97 34.04
CA ILE A 108 -5.86 -20.72 35.31
C ILE A 108 -6.86 -21.83 35.60
N LYS A 109 -6.37 -22.95 36.16
CA LYS A 109 -7.21 -23.89 36.90
C LYS A 109 -7.71 -23.21 38.19
N GLY A 110 -8.76 -22.38 38.10
CA GLY A 110 -9.53 -21.94 39.27
C GLY A 110 -9.85 -20.44 39.41
N ALA A 111 -9.56 -19.56 38.45
CA ALA A 111 -10.08 -18.19 38.53
C ALA A 111 -11.53 -18.19 38.06
N THR A 112 -12.41 -17.80 38.96
CA THR A 112 -13.81 -17.48 38.64
C THR A 112 -13.78 -16.37 37.60
N ALA A 113 -14.19 -16.69 36.37
CA ALA A 113 -14.36 -15.74 35.29
C ALA A 113 -15.26 -14.61 35.79
N THR A 114 -14.66 -13.47 36.15
CA THR A 114 -15.41 -12.26 36.44
C THR A 114 -15.71 -11.66 35.09
N SER A 115 -16.65 -12.26 34.36
CA SER A 115 -17.10 -11.74 33.09
C SER A 115 -17.88 -10.45 33.36
N SER A 116 -17.22 -9.31 33.29
CA SER A 116 -17.92 -8.06 32.96
C SER A 116 -18.28 -8.10 31.47
N LEU A 117 -19.17 -9.03 31.11
CA LEU A 117 -19.85 -9.07 29.81
C LEU A 117 -20.84 -7.91 29.80
N THR A 118 -20.37 -6.71 29.48
CA THR A 118 -21.23 -5.79 28.74
C THR A 118 -21.35 -6.34 27.34
N SER A 119 -22.35 -7.19 27.15
CA SER A 119 -22.85 -7.69 25.86
C SER A 119 -23.37 -6.52 25.03
N THR A 120 -22.45 -5.74 24.48
CA THR A 120 -22.76 -4.90 23.34
C THR A 120 -22.82 -5.83 22.12
N THR A 121 -24.03 -6.16 21.70
CA THR A 121 -24.39 -6.92 20.48
C THR A 121 -23.95 -6.24 19.18
N SER A 122 -22.99 -5.31 19.24
CA SER A 122 -22.44 -4.66 18.06
C SER A 122 -21.48 -5.65 17.37
N GLU A 123 -21.76 -5.91 16.09
CA GLU A 123 -20.89 -6.67 15.19
C GLU A 123 -19.55 -5.97 14.91
N ASP A 124 -19.45 -4.68 15.26
CA ASP A 124 -18.30 -3.83 14.98
C ASP A 124 -17.09 -4.19 15.85
N PRO A 125 -15.86 -3.89 15.37
CA PRO A 125 -14.67 -4.03 16.18
C PRO A 125 -14.74 -3.19 17.46
N PRO A 126 -14.06 -3.61 18.54
CA PRO A 126 -14.06 -2.86 19.79
C PRO A 126 -13.44 -1.48 19.60
N SER A 127 -13.89 -0.51 20.42
CA SER A 127 -13.36 0.86 20.43
C SER A 127 -11.98 0.97 21.10
N SER A 128 -11.50 -0.10 21.75
CA SER A 128 -10.18 -0.15 22.39
C SER A 128 -9.07 0.28 21.44
N LEU A 129 -8.21 1.17 21.90
CA LEU A 129 -7.06 1.67 21.14
C LEU A 129 -5.81 0.88 21.50
N LEU A 130 -4.96 0.64 20.52
CA LEU A 130 -3.71 -0.09 20.71
C LEU A 130 -2.61 0.83 21.28
N PRO A 131 -1.74 0.36 22.17
CA PRO A 131 -0.58 1.13 22.60
C PRO A 131 0.56 1.04 21.56
N ILE A 132 0.24 1.38 20.31
CA ILE A 132 1.23 1.43 19.22
C ILE A 132 2.14 2.63 19.44
N GLU A 133 3.44 2.39 19.42
CA GLU A 133 4.45 3.45 19.53
C GLU A 133 4.30 4.41 18.34
N GLU A 134 4.41 5.71 18.59
CA GLU A 134 4.25 6.79 17.59
C GLU A 134 2.82 6.98 17.04
N ALA A 135 1.87 6.09 17.37
CA ALA A 135 0.47 6.30 17.03
C ALA A 135 -0.17 7.39 17.90
N ARG A 136 -1.16 8.05 17.32
CA ARG A 136 -1.93 9.12 17.94
C ARG A 136 -3.41 8.83 17.83
N GLU A 137 -4.16 9.28 18.82
CA GLU A 137 -5.61 9.23 18.78
C GLU A 137 -6.15 10.28 17.81
N ALA A 138 -7.04 9.85 16.92
CA ALA A 138 -7.81 10.71 16.02
C ALA A 138 -9.30 10.44 16.20
N ILE A 139 -10.09 11.51 16.13
CA ILE A 139 -11.55 11.48 16.27
C ILE A 139 -12.16 11.72 14.89
N ILE A 140 -12.94 10.75 14.40
CA ILE A 140 -13.64 10.88 13.12
C ILE A 140 -14.72 11.95 13.25
N GLN A 141 -14.61 13.00 12.44
CA GLN A 141 -15.62 14.04 12.33
C GLN A 141 -16.65 13.68 11.26
N SER A 142 -16.20 13.16 10.12
CA SER A 142 -17.09 12.72 9.05
C SER A 142 -16.49 11.62 8.19
N ALA A 143 -17.37 10.83 7.58
CA ALA A 143 -17.03 9.76 6.62
C ALA A 143 -17.98 9.83 5.41
N SER A 144 -17.80 10.88 4.60
CA SER A 144 -18.77 11.26 3.57
C SER A 144 -18.45 10.59 2.23
N ARG A 145 -19.43 9.88 1.65
CA ARG A 145 -19.29 9.36 0.27
C ARG A 145 -19.30 10.52 -0.73
N VAL A 146 -18.25 10.61 -1.55
CA VAL A 146 -18.05 11.67 -2.56
C VAL A 146 -18.37 11.21 -3.98
N THR A 147 -18.68 9.92 -4.18
CA THR A 147 -19.23 9.40 -5.44
C THR A 147 -20.76 9.26 -5.35
N PRO A 148 -21.50 9.34 -6.47
CA PRO A 148 -22.93 9.04 -6.52
C PRO A 148 -23.26 7.66 -5.97
N ASN A 149 -24.45 7.51 -5.36
CA ASN A 149 -24.82 6.27 -4.67
C ASN A 149 -24.89 5.03 -5.58
N ASP A 150 -25.26 5.24 -6.84
CA ASP A 150 -25.33 4.26 -7.92
C ASP A 150 -23.98 3.99 -8.61
N HIS A 151 -22.92 4.74 -8.26
CA HIS A 151 -21.59 4.46 -8.77
C HIS A 151 -21.03 3.17 -8.15
N TRP A 152 -20.47 2.28 -8.97
CA TRP A 152 -19.90 1.00 -8.52
C TRP A 152 -18.77 1.15 -7.49
N GLN A 153 -17.99 2.25 -7.55
CA GLN A 153 -16.93 2.53 -6.58
C GLN A 153 -17.43 3.49 -5.51
N ASP A 154 -17.42 3.03 -4.27
CA ASP A 154 -17.64 3.86 -3.08
C ASP A 154 -16.31 4.56 -2.74
N VAL A 155 -16.24 5.87 -2.95
CA VAL A 155 -15.09 6.69 -2.55
C VAL A 155 -15.58 7.67 -1.50
N ARG A 156 -14.86 7.77 -0.39
CA ARG A 156 -15.23 8.60 0.74
C ARG A 156 -14.11 9.56 1.11
N LEU A 157 -14.51 10.75 1.52
CA LEU A 157 -13.67 11.69 2.25
C LEU A 157 -13.89 11.45 3.74
N PHE A 158 -12.82 11.06 4.43
CA PHE A 158 -12.82 10.96 5.89
C PHE A 158 -12.14 12.21 6.43
N SER A 159 -12.81 12.88 7.35
CA SER A 159 -12.29 14.06 8.05
C SER A 159 -12.16 13.71 9.52
N MET A 160 -11.02 14.02 10.12
CA MET A 160 -10.72 13.67 11.50
C MET A 160 -9.89 14.74 12.19
N ASP A 161 -10.06 14.83 13.51
CA ASP A 161 -9.30 15.74 14.35
C ASP A 161 -8.34 14.97 15.24
N MET A 162 -7.10 15.43 15.30
CA MET A 162 -6.07 14.81 16.13
C MET A 162 -5.18 15.88 16.74
N ASP A 163 -4.41 15.50 17.75
CA ASP A 163 -3.41 16.39 18.32
C ASP A 163 -2.37 16.77 17.26
N GLU A 164 -1.88 17.99 17.31
CA GLU A 164 -0.82 18.49 16.43
C GLU A 164 0.47 17.69 16.68
N PRO A 165 1.09 17.11 15.64
CA PRO A 165 2.40 16.47 15.77
C PRO A 165 3.48 17.50 16.14
N ALA A 166 4.57 17.03 16.75
CA ALA A 166 5.70 17.89 17.11
C ALA A 166 6.31 18.59 15.89
N GLU A 167 6.35 17.89 14.76
CA GLU A 167 6.75 18.43 13.47
C GLU A 167 5.53 18.68 12.58
N PRO A 168 5.45 19.82 11.88
CA PRO A 168 4.31 20.14 11.03
C PRO A 168 4.19 19.13 9.87
N LEU A 169 2.95 18.82 9.49
CA LEU A 169 2.67 17.94 8.35
C LEU A 169 3.05 18.62 7.04
N LEU A 170 4.00 18.02 6.31
CA LEU A 170 4.44 18.52 5.01
C LEU A 170 3.65 17.88 3.86
N PRO A 171 3.54 18.54 2.69
CA PRO A 171 2.98 17.91 1.50
C PRO A 171 3.62 16.55 1.23
N GLY A 172 2.78 15.56 0.90
CA GLY A 172 3.20 14.16 0.75
C GLY A 172 3.22 13.35 2.06
N ALA A 173 2.85 13.95 3.20
CA ALA A 173 2.63 13.18 4.41
C ALA A 173 1.46 12.19 4.23
N THR A 174 1.63 11.01 4.82
CA THR A 174 0.61 9.96 4.81
C THR A 174 0.13 9.69 6.24
N LEU A 175 -1.16 9.39 6.34
CA LEU A 175 -1.81 8.95 7.56
C LEU A 175 -1.97 7.43 7.49
N ILE A 176 -1.52 6.75 8.54
CA ILE A 176 -1.52 5.30 8.64
C ILE A 176 -2.70 4.87 9.51
N VAL A 177 -3.69 4.19 8.94
CA VAL A 177 -4.82 3.63 9.69
C VAL A 177 -4.48 2.21 10.11
N TYR A 178 -4.60 1.89 11.40
CA TYR A 178 -4.47 0.52 11.92
C TYR A 178 -5.85 -0.14 12.02
N PRO A 179 -6.24 -1.01 11.08
CA PRO A 179 -7.56 -1.61 11.08
C PRO A 179 -7.69 -2.73 12.11
N LYS A 180 -8.92 -3.13 12.40
CA LYS A 180 -9.24 -4.21 13.36
C LYS A 180 -10.08 -5.28 12.68
N ASN A 181 -9.90 -6.53 13.07
CA ASN A 181 -10.83 -7.60 12.72
C ASN A 181 -12.17 -7.41 13.43
N PHE A 182 -13.23 -7.88 12.78
CA PHE A 182 -14.58 -7.81 13.33
C PHE A 182 -14.77 -8.95 14.35
N LYS A 183 -15.52 -8.67 15.42
CA LYS A 183 -15.73 -9.63 16.51
C LYS A 183 -16.30 -10.96 16.00
N ALA A 184 -17.20 -10.91 15.02
CA ALA A 184 -17.80 -12.10 14.41
C ALA A 184 -16.77 -12.97 13.66
N ASP A 185 -15.81 -12.36 12.97
CA ASP A 185 -14.77 -13.09 12.23
C ASP A 185 -13.77 -13.74 13.20
N VAL A 186 -13.42 -13.01 14.27
CA VAL A 186 -12.57 -13.54 15.36
C VAL A 186 -13.25 -14.69 16.07
N GLN A 187 -14.55 -14.56 16.38
CA GLN A 187 -15.31 -15.64 17.02
C GLN A 187 -15.43 -16.86 16.13
N THR A 188 -15.65 -16.66 14.82
CA THR A 188 -15.66 -17.75 13.83
C THR A 188 -14.35 -18.54 13.86
N LEU A 189 -13.20 -17.86 13.93
CA LEU A 189 -11.90 -18.52 14.04
C LEU A 189 -11.76 -19.31 15.34
N ILE A 190 -12.10 -18.68 16.47
CA ILE A 190 -12.06 -19.31 17.79
C ILE A 190 -12.89 -20.60 17.78
N ASP A 191 -14.07 -20.56 17.18
CA ASP A 191 -14.96 -21.71 17.08
C ASP A 191 -14.40 -22.80 16.16
N GLN A 192 -13.86 -22.41 15.00
CA GLN A 192 -13.21 -23.36 14.08
C GLN A 192 -12.01 -24.05 14.71
N MET A 193 -11.21 -23.34 15.51
CA MET A 193 -9.99 -23.87 16.14
C MET A 193 -10.24 -24.55 17.49
N GLY A 194 -11.39 -24.32 18.12
CA GLY A 194 -11.70 -24.86 19.45
C GLY A 194 -10.99 -24.11 20.58
N TRP A 195 -10.82 -22.79 20.46
CA TRP A 195 -10.06 -21.96 21.40
C TRP A 195 -10.91 -21.28 22.47
N GLN A 196 -12.18 -21.65 22.64
CA GLN A 196 -13.12 -20.93 23.51
C GLN A 196 -12.62 -20.80 24.95
N ASP A 197 -12.01 -21.85 25.49
CA ASP A 197 -11.51 -21.88 26.87
C ASP A 197 -10.19 -21.12 27.06
N GLN A 198 -9.54 -20.69 25.96
CA GLN A 198 -8.18 -20.12 25.97
C GLN A 198 -8.13 -18.70 25.40
N ALA A 199 -9.10 -18.31 24.57
CA ALA A 199 -9.08 -17.05 23.82
C ALA A 199 -8.99 -15.81 24.72
N ASP A 200 -9.60 -15.89 25.90
CA ASP A 200 -9.71 -14.78 26.86
C ASP A 200 -8.74 -14.92 28.05
N LEU A 201 -7.82 -15.89 27.99
CA LEU A 201 -6.76 -16.05 29.00
C LEU A 201 -5.57 -15.13 28.67
N PRO A 202 -4.84 -14.64 29.69
CA PRO A 202 -3.61 -13.88 29.48
C PRO A 202 -2.59 -14.68 28.68
N VAL A 203 -1.93 -14.01 27.75
CA VAL A 203 -0.86 -14.57 26.92
C VAL A 203 0.44 -13.81 27.14
N HIS A 204 1.54 -14.55 27.19
CA HIS A 204 2.89 -14.05 27.34
C HIS A 204 3.76 -14.54 26.20
N ALA A 205 4.66 -13.71 25.71
CA ALA A 205 5.58 -14.08 24.64
C ALA A 205 6.98 -13.57 24.96
N THR A 206 7.99 -14.44 24.81
CA THR A 206 9.40 -14.04 24.96
C THR A 206 9.89 -13.21 23.77
N LYS A 207 9.28 -13.43 22.61
CA LYS A 207 9.58 -12.72 21.36
C LYS A 207 8.30 -12.61 20.53
N VAL A 208 8.10 -11.44 19.91
CA VAL A 208 7.01 -11.18 18.96
C VAL A 208 7.55 -10.43 17.74
N PRO A 209 6.82 -10.44 16.60
CA PRO A 209 7.06 -9.49 15.52
C PRO A 209 7.03 -8.04 16.03
N LYS A 210 7.79 -7.14 15.39
CA LYS A 210 7.88 -5.72 15.76
C LYS A 210 6.50 -5.06 15.79
N GLU A 211 5.65 -5.41 14.84
CA GLU A 211 4.29 -4.91 14.69
C GLU A 211 3.36 -5.31 15.85
N LEU A 212 3.76 -6.31 16.64
CA LEU A 212 3.02 -6.80 17.80
C LEU A 212 3.65 -6.40 19.13
N GLU A 213 4.73 -5.63 19.16
CA GLU A 213 5.37 -5.19 20.42
C GLU A 213 4.42 -4.42 21.35
N TRP A 214 3.34 -3.83 20.83
CA TRP A 214 2.30 -3.21 21.64
C TRP A 214 1.65 -4.22 22.62
N CYS A 215 1.64 -5.52 22.30
CA CYS A 215 1.00 -6.54 23.14
C CYS A 215 1.75 -6.75 24.46
N THR A 216 3.07 -6.55 24.47
CA THR A 216 3.91 -6.67 25.69
C THR A 216 3.84 -5.43 26.58
N LYS A 217 3.27 -4.33 26.06
CA LYS A 217 3.05 -3.08 26.79
C LYS A 217 1.68 -3.05 27.50
N LEU A 218 0.80 -4.00 27.21
CA LEU A 218 -0.48 -4.14 27.89
C LEU A 218 -0.29 -4.79 29.25
N GLU A 219 -1.06 -4.36 30.25
CA GLU A 219 -1.09 -5.00 31.57
C GLU A 219 -1.57 -6.45 31.46
N VAL A 220 -2.59 -6.68 30.63
CA VAL A 220 -3.08 -7.99 30.25
C VAL A 220 -3.33 -7.97 28.75
N CYS A 221 -2.74 -8.92 28.04
CA CYS A 221 -3.03 -9.20 26.63
C CYS A 221 -3.59 -10.61 26.53
N THR A 222 -4.65 -10.79 25.73
CA THR A 222 -5.26 -12.11 25.48
C THR A 222 -5.03 -12.55 24.03
N LEU A 223 -5.27 -13.85 23.74
CA LEU A 223 -5.27 -14.32 22.36
C LEU A 223 -6.34 -13.59 21.52
N ARG A 224 -7.50 -13.29 22.10
CA ARG A 224 -8.55 -12.52 21.43
C ARG A 224 -8.07 -11.12 21.04
N ASP A 225 -7.31 -10.44 21.91
CA ASP A 225 -6.74 -9.13 21.58
C ASP A 225 -5.78 -9.21 20.39
N LEU A 226 -4.89 -10.22 20.38
CA LEU A 226 -4.02 -10.47 19.24
C LEU A 226 -4.80 -10.75 17.96
N LEU A 227 -5.89 -11.52 18.03
CA LEU A 227 -6.74 -11.80 16.87
C LEU A 227 -7.54 -10.58 16.39
N ILE A 228 -7.95 -9.68 17.27
CA ILE A 228 -8.68 -8.46 16.89
C ILE A 228 -7.72 -7.44 16.27
N HIS A 229 -6.55 -7.28 16.86
CA HIS A 229 -5.70 -6.12 16.64
C HIS A 229 -4.39 -6.40 15.91
N GLY A 230 -3.89 -7.63 16.00
CA GLY A 230 -2.53 -7.97 15.57
C GLY A 230 -2.44 -8.92 14.39
N LEU A 231 -3.37 -9.87 14.25
CA LEU A 231 -3.26 -10.98 13.29
C LEU A 231 -4.30 -10.87 12.17
N ASP A 232 -3.88 -10.84 10.90
CA ASP A 232 -4.77 -10.73 9.76
C ASP A 232 -5.33 -12.10 9.36
N ILE A 233 -6.42 -12.47 10.03
CA ILE A 233 -7.15 -13.72 9.82
C ILE A 233 -7.99 -13.71 8.53
N THR A 234 -8.08 -12.58 7.84
CA THR A 234 -8.89 -12.41 6.63
C THR A 234 -8.06 -12.22 5.36
N ALA A 235 -6.73 -12.14 5.49
CA ALA A 235 -5.81 -12.06 4.37
C ALA A 235 -6.00 -13.23 3.38
N VAL A 236 -5.62 -12.99 2.13
CA VAL A 236 -5.42 -14.07 1.16
C VAL A 236 -4.10 -14.73 1.51
N PRO A 237 -4.07 -16.02 1.91
CA PRO A 237 -2.85 -16.63 2.38
C PRO A 237 -1.85 -16.85 1.24
N ARG A 238 -0.59 -16.88 1.63
CA ARG A 238 0.55 -17.19 0.78
C ARG A 238 0.91 -18.67 0.91
N ARG A 239 1.78 -19.16 0.02
CA ARG A 239 2.24 -20.56 0.07
C ARG A 239 2.83 -20.94 1.43
N GLY A 240 3.62 -20.05 2.05
CA GLY A 240 4.19 -20.31 3.37
C GLY A 240 3.16 -20.54 4.47
N PHE A 241 1.96 -19.97 4.36
CA PHE A 241 0.86 -20.26 5.28
C PHE A 241 0.31 -21.68 5.07
N LEU A 242 0.09 -22.08 3.81
CA LEU A 242 -0.37 -23.45 3.48
C LEU A 242 0.68 -24.51 3.85
N GLU A 243 1.97 -24.20 3.74
CA GLU A 243 3.06 -25.06 4.19
C GLU A 243 2.96 -25.34 5.69
N LYS A 244 2.60 -24.34 6.51
CA LYS A 244 2.34 -24.55 7.94
C LYS A 244 1.11 -25.43 8.19
N LEU A 245 0.04 -25.26 7.40
CA LEU A 245 -1.15 -26.10 7.54
C LEU A 245 -0.88 -27.56 7.16
N PHE A 246 -0.03 -27.81 6.17
CA PHE A 246 0.36 -29.16 5.74
C PHE A 246 0.92 -30.00 6.90
N PHE A 247 1.75 -29.39 7.76
CA PHE A 247 2.30 -30.06 8.94
C PHE A 247 1.30 -30.25 10.09
N LEU A 248 0.18 -29.52 10.07
CA LEU A 248 -0.87 -29.57 11.09
C LEU A 248 -2.09 -30.40 10.67
N ALA A 249 -2.19 -30.77 9.39
CA ALA A 249 -3.28 -31.59 8.86
C ALA A 249 -3.16 -33.03 9.36
N THR A 250 -4.23 -33.54 9.98
CA THR A 250 -4.29 -34.93 10.46
C THR A 250 -5.00 -35.87 9.50
N ASP A 251 -5.76 -35.31 8.55
CA ASP A 251 -6.45 -36.06 7.50
C ASP A 251 -5.56 -36.20 6.26
N ALA A 252 -5.43 -37.42 5.73
CA ALA A 252 -4.48 -37.73 4.67
C ALA A 252 -4.85 -37.01 3.35
N ASP A 253 -6.14 -36.95 3.00
CA ASP A 253 -6.61 -36.32 1.75
C ASP A 253 -6.39 -34.81 1.81
N GLN A 254 -6.68 -34.17 2.96
CA GLN A 254 -6.38 -32.76 3.18
C GLN A 254 -4.89 -32.45 3.14
N GLN A 255 -4.06 -33.31 3.73
CA GLN A 255 -2.61 -33.16 3.72
C GLN A 255 -2.04 -33.28 2.30
N GLU A 256 -2.51 -34.26 1.51
CA GLU A 256 -2.14 -34.40 0.09
C GLU A 256 -2.55 -33.16 -0.72
N ARG A 257 -3.77 -32.67 -0.54
CA ARG A 257 -4.23 -31.47 -1.25
C ARG A 257 -3.42 -30.22 -0.87
N LEU A 258 -3.05 -30.06 0.41
CA LEU A 258 -2.16 -28.98 0.83
C LEU A 258 -0.78 -29.12 0.19
N LYS A 259 -0.25 -30.34 0.07
CA LYS A 259 1.03 -30.64 -0.60
C LYS A 259 1.01 -30.23 -2.08
N GLU A 260 -0.08 -30.48 -2.79
CA GLU A 260 -0.25 -30.03 -4.19
C GLU A 260 -0.25 -28.51 -4.31
N LEU A 261 -0.92 -27.80 -3.39
CA LEU A 261 -1.05 -26.35 -3.41
C LEU A 261 0.25 -25.61 -3.08
N ILE A 262 1.14 -26.21 -2.28
CA ILE A 262 2.44 -25.64 -1.93
C ILE A 262 3.52 -25.91 -2.99
N ASP A 263 3.32 -26.91 -3.86
CA ASP A 263 4.27 -27.26 -4.91
C ASP A 263 4.46 -26.07 -5.89
N PRO A 264 5.70 -25.57 -6.08
CA PRO A 264 5.97 -24.49 -7.02
C PRO A 264 5.56 -24.80 -8.46
N SER A 265 5.59 -26.07 -8.87
CA SER A 265 5.14 -26.53 -10.20
C SER A 265 3.62 -26.33 -10.39
N GLY A 266 2.85 -26.37 -9.31
CA GLY A 266 1.41 -26.14 -9.25
C GLY A 266 1.00 -24.66 -9.19
N SER A 267 1.82 -23.73 -9.69
CA SER A 267 1.60 -22.29 -9.52
C SER A 267 0.24 -21.79 -10.01
N GLN A 268 -0.27 -22.38 -11.09
CA GLN A 268 -1.59 -22.04 -11.63
C GLN A 268 -2.72 -22.51 -10.71
N ASP A 269 -2.64 -23.73 -10.17
CA ASP A 269 -3.65 -24.27 -9.25
C ASP A 269 -3.66 -23.48 -7.93
N PHE A 270 -2.48 -23.16 -7.38
CA PHE A 270 -2.37 -22.26 -6.23
C PHE A 270 -3.04 -20.90 -6.50
N TYR A 271 -2.82 -20.31 -7.68
CA TYR A 271 -3.43 -19.04 -8.06
C TYR A 271 -4.96 -19.15 -8.20
N ASP A 272 -5.45 -20.20 -8.86
CA ASP A 272 -6.87 -20.46 -9.06
C ASP A 272 -7.61 -20.79 -7.75
N TYR A 273 -6.93 -21.43 -6.81
CA TYR A 273 -7.42 -21.68 -5.47
C TYR A 273 -7.35 -20.40 -4.61
N THR A 274 -6.21 -19.74 -4.45
CA THR A 274 -6.09 -18.62 -3.49
C THR A 274 -6.42 -17.25 -4.10
N THR A 275 -5.57 -16.80 -5.02
CA THR A 275 -5.44 -15.40 -5.42
C THR A 275 -6.58 -14.96 -6.33
N ARG A 276 -6.98 -15.80 -7.28
CA ARG A 276 -8.04 -15.53 -8.25
C ARG A 276 -9.42 -15.34 -7.60
N PRO A 277 -9.88 -16.20 -6.66
CA PRO A 277 -11.11 -15.99 -5.93
C PRO A 277 -10.95 -15.10 -4.69
N ARG A 278 -9.71 -14.74 -4.33
CA ARG A 278 -9.34 -14.04 -3.11
C ARG A 278 -9.87 -14.77 -1.87
N ARG A 279 -9.61 -16.08 -1.83
CA ARG A 279 -10.04 -16.94 -0.72
C ARG A 279 -9.29 -16.51 0.54
N THR A 280 -10.03 -16.24 1.61
CA THR A 280 -9.44 -15.73 2.87
C THR A 280 -8.92 -16.89 3.72
N ILE A 281 -8.04 -16.59 4.68
CA ILE A 281 -7.55 -17.56 5.66
C ILE A 281 -8.71 -18.28 6.37
N LEU A 282 -9.73 -17.55 6.86
CA LEU A 282 -10.92 -18.19 7.47
C LEU A 282 -11.65 -19.17 6.56
N GLU A 283 -11.69 -18.91 5.25
CA GLU A 283 -12.34 -19.81 4.29
C GLU A 283 -11.49 -21.06 4.06
N ILE A 284 -10.16 -20.90 4.00
CA ILE A 284 -9.22 -22.02 3.86
C ILE A 284 -9.23 -22.92 5.10
N LEU A 285 -9.27 -22.35 6.31
CA LEU A 285 -9.41 -23.14 7.53
C LEU A 285 -10.76 -23.88 7.59
N GLY A 286 -11.80 -23.35 6.93
CA GLY A 286 -13.06 -24.05 6.72
C GLY A 286 -12.98 -25.18 5.68
N ASP A 287 -12.17 -25.03 4.64
CA ASP A 287 -11.92 -26.06 3.62
C ASP A 287 -11.06 -27.23 4.17
N PHE A 288 -10.22 -26.98 5.18
CA PHE A 288 -9.31 -27.97 5.81
C PHE A 288 -9.62 -28.18 7.31
N PRO A 289 -10.79 -28.77 7.67
CA PRO A 289 -11.24 -28.86 9.06
C PRO A 289 -10.40 -29.77 9.96
N SER A 290 -9.55 -30.64 9.39
CA SER A 290 -8.60 -31.47 10.16
C SER A 290 -7.46 -30.65 10.77
N VAL A 291 -7.19 -29.48 10.23
CA VAL A 291 -6.13 -28.60 10.70
C VAL A 291 -6.58 -27.90 11.98
N LYS A 292 -5.86 -28.13 13.06
CA LYS A 292 -6.05 -27.46 14.36
C LYS A 292 -4.78 -26.75 14.75
N ILE A 293 -4.78 -25.42 14.59
CA ILE A 293 -3.64 -24.59 14.98
C ILE A 293 -3.61 -24.51 16.51
N PRO A 294 -2.49 -24.86 17.17
CA PRO A 294 -2.34 -24.60 18.60
C PRO A 294 -2.39 -23.09 18.86
N PRO A 295 -3.12 -22.60 19.88
CA PRO A 295 -3.22 -21.17 20.15
C PRO A 295 -1.86 -20.55 20.51
N SER A 296 -0.96 -21.35 21.10
CA SER A 296 0.43 -20.99 21.35
C SER A 296 1.22 -20.61 20.09
N SER A 297 0.79 -21.09 18.92
CA SER A 297 1.46 -20.88 17.64
C SER A 297 0.77 -19.82 16.77
N ALA A 298 -0.29 -19.16 17.26
CA ALA A 298 -1.08 -18.21 16.46
C ALA A 298 -0.23 -17.08 15.86
N VAL A 299 0.67 -16.48 16.64
CA VAL A 299 1.55 -15.39 16.16
C VAL A 299 2.55 -15.85 15.10
N ASP A 300 2.96 -17.11 15.12
CA ASP A 300 3.82 -17.65 14.07
C ASP A 300 3.03 -17.96 12.80
N VAL A 301 1.81 -18.50 12.93
CA VAL A 301 1.03 -19.00 11.80
C VAL A 301 0.34 -17.88 11.02
N PHE A 302 -0.32 -16.94 11.70
CA PHE A 302 -1.09 -15.89 11.03
C PHE A 302 -0.22 -14.69 10.65
N PRO A 303 -0.42 -14.08 9.47
CA PRO A 303 0.26 -12.84 9.11
C PRO A 303 -0.18 -11.70 10.05
N VAL A 304 0.68 -10.70 10.23
CA VAL A 304 0.35 -9.52 11.04
C VAL A 304 -0.52 -8.52 10.28
N ILE A 305 -1.47 -7.88 10.98
CA ILE A 305 -2.21 -6.73 10.46
C ILE A 305 -1.24 -5.57 10.31
N ARG A 306 -1.14 -5.02 9.10
CA ARG A 306 -0.34 -3.81 8.85
C ARG A 306 -1.20 -2.56 8.85
N GLY A 307 -0.59 -1.46 9.28
CA GLY A 307 -1.12 -0.13 9.07
C GLY A 307 -1.28 0.16 7.57
N ARG A 308 -2.37 0.83 7.19
CA ARG A 308 -2.68 1.19 5.81
C ARG A 308 -2.45 2.67 5.60
N GLU A 309 -1.49 3.00 4.75
CA GLU A 309 -1.15 4.38 4.41
C GLU A 309 -2.21 5.00 3.48
N PHE A 310 -2.60 6.23 3.78
CA PHE A 310 -3.44 7.09 2.94
C PHE A 310 -2.78 8.46 2.84
N SER A 311 -2.67 9.00 1.63
CA SER A 311 -2.17 10.36 1.43
C SER A 311 -3.10 11.37 2.12
N ILE A 312 -2.52 12.28 2.89
CA ILE A 312 -3.27 13.37 3.50
C ILE A 312 -3.74 14.32 2.38
N ALA A 313 -5.02 14.66 2.40
CA ALA A 313 -5.72 15.36 1.32
C ALA A 313 -5.85 16.87 1.55
N ASN A 314 -5.42 17.39 2.69
CA ASN A 314 -5.51 18.81 3.04
C ASN A 314 -4.25 19.31 3.74
N CYS A 315 -4.00 20.62 3.65
CA CYS A 315 -3.05 21.27 4.54
C CYS A 315 -3.69 21.37 5.93
N ALA A 316 -3.05 20.77 6.93
CA ALA A 316 -3.59 20.70 8.27
C ALA A 316 -3.83 22.12 8.83
N SER A 317 -5.05 22.37 9.31
CA SER A 317 -5.44 23.63 9.93
C SER A 317 -5.59 23.44 11.43
N ARG A 318 -5.03 24.37 12.22
CA ARG A 318 -5.21 24.39 13.68
C ARG A 318 -6.65 24.72 14.01
N LEU A 319 -7.26 23.93 14.86
CA LEU A 319 -8.59 24.18 15.39
C LEU A 319 -8.51 25.27 16.46
N ALA A 320 -9.51 26.17 16.48
CA ALA A 320 -9.61 27.17 17.53
C ALA A 320 -9.85 26.46 18.87
N VAL A 321 -9.03 26.75 19.87
CA VAL A 321 -9.26 26.28 21.24
C VAL A 321 -10.48 27.04 21.79
N PRO A 322 -11.54 26.36 22.24
CA PRO A 322 -12.63 27.04 22.95
C PRO A 322 -12.03 27.78 24.16
N ASP A 323 -12.43 29.04 24.38
CA ASP A 323 -12.08 29.81 25.58
C ASP A 323 -12.65 29.13 26.83
N ASP A 324 -12.01 28.06 27.30
CA ASP A 324 -12.35 27.40 28.56
C ASP A 324 -11.25 27.68 29.59
N GLN A 325 -11.68 28.18 30.75
CA GLN A 325 -10.83 28.71 31.83
C GLN A 325 -10.12 27.59 32.63
N SER A 326 -9.68 26.53 31.97
CA SER A 326 -8.89 25.48 32.59
C SER A 326 -7.40 25.76 32.39
N THR A 327 -6.67 25.95 33.49
CA THR A 327 -5.23 26.25 33.54
C THR A 327 -4.32 25.08 33.15
N GLN A 328 -4.80 24.12 32.34
CA GLN A 328 -3.97 23.05 31.77
C GLN A 328 -3.77 23.31 30.27
N ALA A 329 -2.51 23.29 29.84
CA ALA A 329 -2.13 23.41 28.43
C ALA A 329 -2.65 22.18 27.65
N GLN A 330 -3.87 22.27 27.13
CA GLN A 330 -4.41 21.31 26.18
C GLN A 330 -3.57 21.35 24.90
N PRO A 331 -3.21 20.19 24.31
CA PRO A 331 -2.49 20.16 23.04
C PRO A 331 -3.31 20.80 21.94
N THR A 332 -2.66 21.58 21.08
CA THR A 332 -3.29 22.13 19.87
C THR A 332 -3.82 20.97 19.02
N ARG A 333 -5.06 21.05 18.55
CA ARG A 333 -5.64 20.06 17.63
C ARG A 333 -5.58 20.55 16.18
N ILE A 334 -5.42 19.61 15.26
CA ILE A 334 -5.43 19.84 13.81
C ILE A 334 -6.51 19.02 13.12
N HIS A 335 -6.97 19.53 11.98
CA HIS A 335 -7.90 18.85 11.09
C HIS A 335 -7.17 18.16 9.92
N VAL A 336 -7.44 16.87 9.73
CA VAL A 336 -6.82 16.05 8.68
C VAL A 336 -7.89 15.33 7.88
N GLU A 337 -7.72 15.28 6.56
CA GLU A 337 -8.61 14.61 5.63
C GLU A 337 -7.86 13.53 4.83
N ILE A 338 -8.51 12.39 4.60
CA ILE A 338 -8.03 11.35 3.67
C ILE A 338 -9.13 11.00 2.65
N LEU A 339 -8.73 10.79 1.40
CA LEU A 339 -9.63 10.38 0.32
C LEU A 339 -9.40 8.90 0.00
N ALA A 340 -10.34 8.04 0.37
CA ALA A 340 -10.18 6.59 0.28
C ALA A 340 -11.22 5.95 -0.64
N ALA A 341 -10.75 5.16 -1.60
CA ALA A 341 -11.59 4.29 -2.41
C ALA A 341 -11.81 2.96 -1.68
N MET A 342 -13.05 2.64 -1.38
CA MET A 342 -13.41 1.43 -0.64
C MET A 342 -13.23 0.21 -1.54
N VAL A 343 -12.49 -0.78 -1.03
CA VAL A 343 -12.27 -2.04 -1.73
C VAL A 343 -13.46 -2.95 -1.47
N GLU A 344 -14.35 -3.03 -2.46
CA GLU A 344 -15.48 -3.95 -2.49
C GLU A 344 -15.72 -4.44 -3.92
N TYR A 345 -15.60 -5.74 -4.16
CA TYR A 345 -15.80 -6.34 -5.49
C TYR A 345 -16.28 -7.77 -5.37
N ARG A 346 -16.85 -8.32 -6.45
CA ARG A 346 -17.23 -9.74 -6.50
C ARG A 346 -16.17 -10.52 -7.27
N THR A 347 -15.80 -11.69 -6.76
CA THR A 347 -14.94 -12.64 -7.49
C THR A 347 -15.79 -13.68 -8.20
N ILE A 348 -15.13 -14.70 -8.77
CA ILE A 348 -15.78 -15.83 -9.47
C ILE A 348 -16.76 -16.56 -8.54
N ILE A 349 -16.50 -16.53 -7.23
CA ILE A 349 -17.36 -17.12 -6.18
C ILE A 349 -18.62 -16.27 -5.93
N ARG A 350 -18.79 -15.12 -6.60
CA ARG A 350 -19.92 -14.15 -6.50
C ARG A 350 -20.15 -13.54 -5.11
N LYS A 351 -19.51 -14.04 -4.06
CA LYS A 351 -19.44 -13.44 -2.73
C LYS A 351 -18.69 -12.09 -2.80
N PRO A 352 -19.21 -11.01 -2.18
CA PRO A 352 -18.50 -9.74 -2.10
C PRO A 352 -17.22 -9.91 -1.25
N ARG A 353 -16.10 -9.43 -1.79
CA ARG A 353 -14.80 -9.32 -1.14
C ARG A 353 -14.62 -7.88 -0.70
N VAL A 354 -14.42 -7.69 0.60
CA VAL A 354 -14.18 -6.39 1.21
C VAL A 354 -12.80 -6.42 1.86
N GLY A 355 -11.97 -5.40 1.61
CA GLY A 355 -10.68 -5.30 2.30
C GLY A 355 -10.86 -4.97 3.77
N LEU A 356 -10.02 -5.54 4.66
CA LEU A 356 -10.09 -5.34 6.11
C LEU A 356 -10.15 -3.85 6.50
N CYS A 357 -9.21 -3.05 6.00
CA CYS A 357 -9.18 -1.61 6.27
C CYS A 357 -10.38 -0.86 5.69
N SER A 358 -10.86 -1.22 4.49
CA SER A 358 -12.07 -0.60 3.93
C SER A 358 -13.33 -0.96 4.72
N ARG A 359 -13.45 -2.20 5.21
CA ARG A 359 -14.55 -2.63 6.07
C ARG A 359 -14.51 -1.88 7.40
N TYR A 360 -13.32 -1.76 7.99
CA TYR A 360 -13.10 -0.99 9.22
C TYR A 360 -13.48 0.48 9.05
N LEU A 361 -12.96 1.16 8.03
CA LEU A 361 -13.30 2.57 7.77
C LEU A 361 -14.81 2.76 7.53
N LYS A 362 -15.49 1.81 6.88
CA LYS A 362 -16.95 1.87 6.68
C LYS A 362 -17.76 1.73 7.97
N SER A 363 -17.23 1.06 9.00
CA SER A 363 -17.91 0.92 10.30
C SER A 363 -17.71 2.14 11.21
N LEU A 364 -16.83 3.07 10.86
CA LEU A 364 -16.58 4.27 11.67
C LEU A 364 -17.67 5.33 11.44
N GLY A 365 -18.31 5.74 12.53
CA GLY A 365 -19.21 6.89 12.58
C GLY A 365 -18.53 8.16 13.08
N ALA A 366 -19.24 9.29 12.99
CA ALA A 366 -18.79 10.52 13.64
C ALA A 366 -18.66 10.33 15.16
N GLY A 367 -17.60 10.86 15.75
CA GLY A 367 -17.22 10.66 17.14
C GLY A 367 -16.46 9.35 17.41
N ALA A 368 -16.19 8.51 16.41
CA ALA A 368 -15.37 7.31 16.62
C ALA A 368 -13.89 7.69 16.85
N HIS A 369 -13.28 7.06 17.86
CA HIS A 369 -11.87 7.22 18.17
C HIS A 369 -11.06 6.10 17.50
N ILE A 370 -9.97 6.47 16.83
CA ILE A 370 -9.06 5.54 16.16
C ILE A 370 -7.61 5.90 16.44
N ASN A 371 -6.72 4.91 16.38
CA ASN A 371 -5.30 5.16 16.33
C ASN A 371 -4.83 5.33 14.90
N VAL A 372 -4.03 6.36 14.69
CA VAL A 372 -3.40 6.66 13.42
C VAL A 372 -1.91 6.89 13.60
N GLY A 373 -1.11 6.36 12.69
CA GLY A 373 0.29 6.73 12.55
C GLY A 373 0.44 7.89 11.58
N LEU A 374 1.57 8.59 11.63
CA LEU A 374 1.92 9.63 10.68
C LEU A 374 3.28 9.31 10.08
N LYS A 375 3.38 9.41 8.76
CA LYS A 375 4.64 9.29 8.05
C LYS A 375 4.86 10.56 7.25
N GLN A 376 5.98 11.23 7.53
CA GLN A 376 6.30 12.48 6.86
C GLN A 376 6.62 12.23 5.38
N GLY A 377 6.08 13.11 4.54
CA GLY A 377 6.42 13.14 3.13
C GLY A 377 7.86 13.63 2.95
N SER A 378 8.56 13.06 1.97
CA SER A 378 9.87 13.58 1.57
C SER A 378 9.83 14.13 0.15
N GLY A 379 10.55 15.22 -0.08
CA GLY A 379 10.75 15.86 -1.37
C GLY A 379 9.70 16.89 -1.78
N MET A 380 8.42 16.65 -1.51
CA MET A 380 7.35 17.52 -2.01
C MET A 380 7.35 18.94 -1.39
N GLN A 381 7.96 19.12 -0.22
CA GLN A 381 8.17 20.44 0.40
C GLN A 381 9.07 21.37 -0.44
N ARG A 382 9.97 20.81 -1.28
CA ARG A 382 10.77 21.61 -2.24
C ARG A 382 9.92 22.19 -3.36
N LEU A 383 8.69 21.70 -3.49
CA LEU A 383 7.73 22.08 -4.52
C LEU A 383 6.77 23.16 -4.04
N LEU A 384 7.06 23.87 -2.95
CA LEU A 384 6.19 24.94 -2.46
C LEU A 384 6.34 26.25 -3.24
N THR A 385 7.52 26.54 -3.78
CA THR A 385 7.81 27.84 -4.42
C THR A 385 8.11 27.74 -5.92
N ARG A 386 8.71 26.64 -6.40
CA ARG A 386 9.02 26.46 -7.84
C ARG A 386 7.77 26.12 -8.67
N PRO A 387 7.82 26.25 -10.01
CA PRO A 387 6.74 25.76 -10.89
C PRO A 387 6.56 24.24 -10.76
N VAL A 388 5.33 23.74 -10.93
CA VAL A 388 5.01 22.32 -10.77
C VAL A 388 4.10 21.85 -11.90
N ILE A 389 4.43 20.73 -12.51
CA ILE A 389 3.52 19.96 -13.36
C ILE A 389 3.02 18.77 -12.54
N ALA A 390 1.78 18.84 -12.07
CA ALA A 390 1.15 17.79 -11.30
C ALA A 390 0.30 16.89 -12.22
N VAL A 391 0.40 15.59 -12.03
CA VAL A 391 -0.38 14.57 -12.73
C VAL A 391 -1.03 13.69 -11.68
N ALA A 392 -2.35 13.72 -11.60
CA ALA A 392 -3.12 12.94 -10.63
C ALA A 392 -4.21 12.12 -11.33
N THR A 393 -4.50 10.92 -10.83
CA THR A 393 -5.63 10.12 -11.31
C THR A 393 -6.46 9.56 -10.16
N GLY A 394 -7.78 9.70 -10.22
CA GLY A 394 -8.70 9.23 -9.17
C GLY A 394 -8.34 9.78 -7.79
N THR A 395 -8.19 8.90 -6.79
CA THR A 395 -7.78 9.29 -5.42
C THR A 395 -6.34 9.80 -5.34
N GLY A 396 -5.54 9.66 -6.41
CA GLY A 396 -4.23 10.31 -6.62
C GLY A 396 -4.24 11.83 -6.46
N ILE A 397 -5.41 12.45 -6.44
CA ILE A 397 -5.56 13.89 -6.24
C ILE A 397 -5.29 14.34 -4.79
N ALA A 398 -5.37 13.45 -3.80
CA ALA A 398 -5.19 13.78 -2.39
C ALA A 398 -3.87 14.53 -2.08
N PRO A 399 -2.67 13.97 -2.39
CA PRO A 399 -1.41 14.67 -2.11
C PRO A 399 -1.27 15.98 -2.89
N ILE A 400 -1.82 16.05 -4.10
CA ILE A 400 -1.81 17.26 -4.93
C ILE A 400 -2.69 18.37 -4.35
N ARG A 401 -3.83 18.02 -3.75
CA ARG A 401 -4.69 18.98 -3.05
C ARG A 401 -3.99 19.56 -1.83
N MET A 402 -3.32 18.72 -1.03
CA MET A 402 -2.51 19.19 0.09
C MET A 402 -1.40 20.13 -0.38
N LEU A 403 -0.67 19.78 -1.45
CA LEU A 403 0.38 20.64 -2.02
C LEU A 403 -0.19 21.98 -2.48
N HIS A 404 -1.30 21.99 -3.20
CA HIS A 404 -1.95 23.22 -3.66
C HIS A 404 -2.34 24.14 -2.49
N GLN A 405 -2.97 23.59 -1.45
CA GLN A 405 -3.35 24.34 -0.26
C GLN A 405 -2.12 24.86 0.50
N ALA A 406 -1.05 24.04 0.62
CA ALA A 406 0.19 24.47 1.25
C ALA A 406 0.88 25.60 0.47
N ARG A 407 0.83 25.57 -0.87
CA ARG A 407 1.33 26.67 -1.72
C ARG A 407 0.51 27.95 -1.55
N ALA A 408 -0.81 27.85 -1.42
CA ALA A 408 -1.69 28.99 -1.20
C ALA A 408 -1.51 29.61 0.20
N ASN A 409 -1.19 28.79 1.20
CA ASN A 409 -0.99 29.22 2.59
C ASN A 409 0.46 29.64 2.90
N ALA A 410 1.41 29.42 1.98
CA ALA A 410 2.80 29.73 2.21
C ALA A 410 3.01 31.25 2.35
N THR A 411 3.55 31.68 3.50
CA THR A 411 3.90 33.08 3.78
C THR A 411 5.25 33.50 3.17
N SER A 412 5.62 32.88 2.04
CA SER A 412 6.89 33.16 1.36
C SER A 412 6.86 34.56 0.72
N PRO A 413 7.96 35.33 0.78
CA PRO A 413 8.05 36.64 0.10
C PRO A 413 8.00 36.50 -1.43
N THR A 414 8.39 35.32 -1.95
CA THR A 414 8.26 34.99 -3.36
C THR A 414 6.92 34.28 -3.57
N PRO A 415 6.07 34.74 -4.51
CA PRO A 415 4.84 34.04 -4.83
C PRO A 415 5.14 32.63 -5.34
N PRO A 416 4.26 31.64 -5.07
CA PRO A 416 4.43 30.31 -5.61
C PRO A 416 4.46 30.38 -7.14
N GLY A 417 5.34 29.59 -7.77
CA GLY A 417 5.38 29.46 -9.22
C GLY A 417 4.07 28.93 -9.80
N GLU A 418 3.99 28.85 -11.12
CA GLU A 418 2.81 28.28 -11.78
C GLU A 418 2.65 26.79 -11.48
N MET A 419 1.42 26.35 -11.21
CA MET A 419 1.06 24.94 -11.07
C MET A 419 0.14 24.50 -12.22
N LEU A 420 0.56 23.50 -12.99
CA LEU A 420 -0.22 22.88 -14.06
C LEU A 420 -0.64 21.48 -13.65
N LEU A 421 -1.92 21.28 -13.41
CA LEU A 421 -2.50 20.01 -12.96
C LEU A 421 -3.21 19.28 -14.10
N PHE A 422 -2.71 18.10 -14.49
CA PHE A 422 -3.45 17.14 -15.30
C PHE A 422 -4.21 16.16 -14.39
N PHE A 423 -5.53 16.26 -14.33
CA PHE A 423 -6.35 15.42 -13.44
C PHE A 423 -7.22 14.42 -14.23
N GLY A 424 -6.92 13.13 -14.12
CA GLY A 424 -7.66 12.05 -14.76
C GLY A 424 -8.75 11.45 -13.87
N CYS A 425 -9.97 11.39 -14.39
CA CYS A 425 -11.10 10.71 -13.75
C CYS A 425 -12.01 10.06 -14.81
N ARG A 426 -13.07 9.36 -14.40
CA ARG A 426 -13.99 8.70 -15.33
C ARG A 426 -14.96 9.70 -15.93
N SER A 427 -15.60 10.51 -15.11
CA SER A 427 -16.65 11.43 -15.55
C SER A 427 -16.68 12.68 -14.69
N ARG A 428 -16.96 13.82 -15.33
CA ARG A 428 -17.09 15.12 -14.66
C ARG A 428 -18.10 15.12 -13.52
N LYS A 429 -19.18 14.34 -13.64
CA LYS A 429 -20.29 14.32 -12.65
C LYS A 429 -20.13 13.28 -11.56
N VAL A 430 -19.11 12.42 -11.65
CA VAL A 430 -19.03 11.20 -10.82
C VAL A 430 -17.82 11.24 -9.89
N ASP A 431 -16.63 11.44 -10.45
CA ASP A 431 -15.36 11.26 -9.74
C ASP A 431 -14.35 12.39 -10.02
N TYR A 432 -14.86 13.56 -10.41
CA TYR A 432 -14.07 14.80 -10.49
C TYR A 432 -13.97 15.46 -9.10
N TYR A 433 -13.20 14.82 -8.22
CA TYR A 433 -13.07 15.22 -6.82
C TYR A 433 -12.59 16.67 -6.65
N PHE A 434 -13.15 17.37 -5.67
CA PHE A 434 -12.81 18.75 -5.31
C PHE A 434 -12.97 19.77 -6.44
N ALA A 435 -13.86 19.51 -7.41
CA ALA A 435 -14.14 20.38 -8.56
C ALA A 435 -14.33 21.86 -8.21
N ASP A 436 -15.01 22.15 -7.11
CA ASP A 436 -15.27 23.52 -6.68
C ASP A 436 -14.05 24.22 -6.08
N GLU A 437 -13.06 23.49 -5.57
CA GLU A 437 -11.75 24.05 -5.19
C GLU A 437 -10.96 24.43 -6.43
N TRP A 438 -10.91 23.53 -7.42
CA TRP A 438 -10.21 23.79 -8.69
C TRP A 438 -10.78 24.97 -9.46
N ARG A 439 -12.11 25.15 -9.45
CA ARG A 439 -12.78 26.30 -10.11
C ARG A 439 -12.49 27.64 -9.43
N ARG A 440 -12.23 27.61 -8.12
CA ARG A 440 -11.97 28.82 -7.32
C ARG A 440 -10.50 29.16 -7.21
N ALA A 441 -9.60 28.30 -7.69
CA ALA A 441 -8.18 28.57 -7.68
C ALA A 441 -7.88 29.78 -8.57
N GLY A 442 -7.12 30.75 -8.05
CA GLY A 442 -6.72 31.94 -8.79
C GLY A 442 -5.66 31.65 -9.85
N ASP A 443 -5.07 32.71 -10.42
CA ASP A 443 -4.19 32.69 -11.60
C ASP A 443 -2.93 31.80 -11.50
N GLY A 444 -2.60 31.27 -10.31
CA GLY A 444 -1.45 30.39 -10.08
C GLY A 444 -1.68 28.89 -10.35
N LEU A 445 -2.92 28.45 -10.62
CA LEU A 445 -3.26 27.05 -10.90
C LEU A 445 -4.01 26.91 -12.24
N THR A 446 -3.48 26.12 -13.16
CA THR A 446 -4.20 25.66 -14.35
C THR A 446 -4.55 24.18 -14.20
N VAL A 447 -5.85 23.84 -14.27
CA VAL A 447 -6.32 22.45 -14.19
C VAL A 447 -6.83 21.97 -15.54
N ILE A 448 -6.23 20.90 -16.05
CA ILE A 448 -6.61 20.21 -17.30
C ILE A 448 -7.21 18.85 -16.94
N PRO A 449 -8.55 18.75 -16.87
CA PRO A 449 -9.20 17.47 -16.56
C PRO A 449 -9.23 16.55 -17.79
N ALA A 450 -9.05 15.24 -17.54
CA ALA A 450 -9.20 14.18 -18.53
C ALA A 450 -10.32 13.22 -18.09
N PHE A 451 -11.48 13.33 -18.73
CA PHE A 451 -12.65 12.47 -18.46
C PHE A 451 -12.66 11.27 -19.40
N SER A 452 -12.34 10.09 -18.89
CA SER A 452 -12.13 8.89 -19.70
C SER A 452 -13.41 8.19 -20.20
N ARG A 453 -14.58 8.53 -19.66
CA ARG A 453 -15.88 7.93 -20.01
C ARG A 453 -16.96 8.91 -20.44
N ASP A 454 -16.68 10.21 -20.42
CA ASP A 454 -17.64 11.22 -20.91
C ASP A 454 -17.67 11.19 -22.44
N THR A 455 -18.86 10.98 -23.02
CA THR A 455 -19.07 10.96 -24.48
C THR A 455 -18.82 12.32 -25.13
N ASP A 456 -19.06 13.40 -24.40
CA ASP A 456 -18.81 14.78 -24.84
C ASP A 456 -17.32 15.15 -24.84
N ALA A 457 -16.45 14.31 -24.28
CA ALA A 457 -15.01 14.57 -24.29
C ALA A 457 -14.44 14.60 -25.71
N LEU A 458 -15.04 13.88 -26.68
CA LEU A 458 -14.69 13.98 -28.10
C LEU A 458 -15.06 15.34 -28.72
N ILE A 459 -16.06 16.04 -28.16
CA ILE A 459 -16.49 17.38 -28.60
C ILE A 459 -15.61 18.47 -27.94
N ASP A 460 -15.20 18.29 -26.68
CA ASP A 460 -14.24 19.18 -26.02
C ASP A 460 -12.82 19.06 -26.61
N MET A 461 -12.45 17.91 -27.21
CA MET A 461 -11.18 17.73 -27.95
C MET A 461 -10.97 18.77 -29.06
N ALA A 462 -12.04 19.29 -29.66
CA ALA A 462 -11.98 20.34 -30.68
C ALA A 462 -12.01 21.77 -30.09
N LYS A 463 -12.54 21.94 -28.87
CA LYS A 463 -12.67 23.25 -28.19
C LYS A 463 -11.51 23.60 -27.26
N THR A 464 -10.85 22.61 -26.65
CA THR A 464 -9.64 22.87 -25.83
C THR A 464 -8.50 23.46 -26.67
N VAL A 465 -8.47 23.20 -27.98
CA VAL A 465 -7.57 23.85 -28.95
C VAL A 465 -7.84 25.37 -29.07
N GLN A 466 -9.03 25.85 -28.71
CA GLN A 466 -9.42 27.27 -28.80
C GLN A 466 -9.37 28.01 -27.45
N LEU A 467 -9.06 27.33 -26.33
CA LEU A 467 -9.00 27.95 -25.00
C LEU A 467 -7.56 28.23 -24.52
N GLY A 468 -6.54 27.94 -25.35
CA GLY A 468 -5.26 28.64 -25.26
C GLY A 468 -5.54 30.12 -25.49
N GLY A 469 -5.17 30.97 -24.52
CA GLY A 469 -5.45 32.40 -24.57
C GLY A 469 -5.03 33.03 -25.91
N GLN A 470 -5.66 34.16 -26.25
CA GLN A 470 -5.46 34.92 -27.49
C GLN A 470 -4.01 35.43 -27.74
N ASP A 471 -3.03 34.95 -26.98
CA ASP A 471 -1.60 35.26 -27.09
C ASP A 471 -0.74 34.08 -27.60
N GLU A 472 -1.33 32.95 -28.00
CA GLU A 472 -0.56 31.94 -28.76
C GLU A 472 -0.31 32.44 -30.19
N PRO A 473 0.96 32.61 -30.63
CA PRO A 473 1.21 32.82 -32.05
C PRO A 473 0.70 31.59 -32.80
N PRO A 474 -0.04 31.77 -33.91
CA PRO A 474 -0.51 30.64 -34.69
C PRO A 474 0.69 29.77 -35.07
N PRO A 475 0.54 28.43 -35.14
CA PRO A 475 1.60 27.56 -35.58
C PRO A 475 2.14 28.11 -36.90
N THR A 476 3.41 28.49 -36.91
CA THR A 476 4.08 29.06 -38.07
C THR A 476 3.86 28.10 -39.23
N ALA A 477 3.19 28.58 -40.28
CA ALA A 477 2.86 27.80 -41.46
C ALA A 477 4.15 27.16 -42.03
N GLY A 478 4.39 25.89 -41.71
CA GLY A 478 5.61 25.19 -42.10
C GLY A 478 6.15 24.16 -41.11
N MET A 479 5.74 24.15 -39.84
CA MET A 479 6.08 23.02 -38.95
C MET A 479 5.03 21.91 -39.03
N PRO A 480 5.45 20.64 -39.19
CA PRO A 480 4.50 19.53 -39.17
C PRO A 480 3.84 19.51 -37.80
N LEU A 481 2.51 19.57 -37.78
CA LEU A 481 1.74 19.09 -36.64
C LEU A 481 2.31 17.71 -36.25
N PRO A 482 2.54 17.41 -34.95
CA PRO A 482 2.85 16.04 -34.57
C PRO A 482 1.78 15.17 -35.22
N PRO A 483 2.16 14.05 -35.86
CA PRO A 483 1.24 13.28 -36.68
C PRO A 483 -0.03 13.13 -35.87
N SER A 484 -1.12 13.71 -36.38
CA SER A 484 -2.43 13.30 -35.94
C SER A 484 -2.37 11.78 -35.89
N LEU A 485 -2.81 11.17 -34.79
CA LEU A 485 -3.00 9.73 -34.71
C LEU A 485 -4.08 9.32 -35.74
N SER A 486 -3.79 9.49 -37.03
CA SER A 486 -4.46 8.86 -38.14
C SER A 486 -4.00 7.42 -38.06
N ALA A 487 -4.96 6.53 -37.94
CA ALA A 487 -4.79 5.10 -37.73
C ALA A 487 -3.99 4.36 -38.83
N SER A 488 -3.33 5.05 -39.77
CA SER A 488 -2.79 4.48 -41.01
C SER A 488 -1.26 4.34 -41.09
N THR A 489 -0.50 4.65 -40.04
CA THR A 489 0.96 4.37 -40.00
C THR A 489 1.42 3.58 -38.77
N ALA A 490 0.49 2.90 -38.08
CA ALA A 490 0.82 1.89 -37.09
C ALA A 490 1.39 0.63 -37.78
N GLY A 491 2.64 0.70 -38.21
CA GLY A 491 3.46 -0.50 -38.39
C GLY A 491 3.49 -1.30 -37.08
N LEU A 492 3.76 -2.60 -37.21
CA LEU A 492 3.80 -3.63 -36.16
C LEU A 492 4.85 -3.36 -35.05
N ASP A 493 4.76 -2.24 -34.33
CA ASP A 493 5.62 -1.96 -33.17
C ASP A 493 5.15 -2.80 -31.97
N MET A 494 5.75 -3.98 -31.85
CA MET A 494 5.53 -4.93 -30.76
C MET A 494 6.34 -4.61 -29.51
N SER A 495 7.01 -3.45 -29.43
CA SER A 495 7.62 -2.99 -28.18
C SER A 495 6.55 -2.72 -27.11
N GLU A 496 6.93 -2.80 -25.83
CA GLU A 496 6.05 -2.47 -24.71
C GLU A 496 5.43 -1.06 -24.88
N THR A 497 6.22 -0.11 -25.38
CA THR A 497 5.82 1.26 -25.73
C THR A 497 4.75 1.28 -26.83
N GLY A 498 4.96 0.56 -27.92
CA GLY A 498 4.00 0.47 -29.04
C GLY A 498 2.68 -0.21 -28.66
N MET A 499 2.73 -1.21 -27.76
CA MET A 499 1.52 -1.85 -27.22
C MET A 499 0.74 -0.91 -26.29
N LEU A 500 1.44 -0.15 -25.44
CA LEU A 500 0.81 0.79 -24.53
C LEU A 500 0.09 1.92 -25.28
N ARG A 501 0.73 2.49 -26.31
CA ARG A 501 0.14 3.51 -27.19
C ARG A 501 -1.13 3.00 -27.88
N ARG A 502 -1.14 1.75 -28.36
CA ARG A 502 -2.32 1.12 -28.97
C ARG A 502 -3.46 0.90 -27.98
N ARG A 503 -3.15 0.50 -26.74
CA ARG A 503 -4.13 0.27 -25.67
C ARG A 503 -4.93 1.53 -25.30
N ASP A 504 -4.32 2.70 -25.49
CA ASP A 504 -4.90 3.99 -25.11
C ASP A 504 -5.58 4.72 -26.28
N ALA A 505 -5.48 4.19 -27.50
CA ALA A 505 -6.10 4.77 -28.68
C ALA A 505 -7.62 4.93 -28.50
N GLY A 506 -8.15 6.12 -28.84
CA GLY A 506 -9.57 6.46 -28.70
C GLY A 506 -10.05 6.77 -27.27
N LYS A 507 -9.16 6.76 -26.27
CA LYS A 507 -9.48 7.12 -24.89
C LYS A 507 -9.07 8.55 -24.56
N ASN A 508 -9.61 9.11 -23.48
CA ASN A 508 -9.23 10.43 -22.98
C ASN A 508 -8.56 10.32 -21.61
N TYR A 509 -7.22 10.33 -21.60
CA TYR A 509 -6.41 10.18 -20.39
C TYR A 509 -5.40 11.32 -20.26
N VAL A 510 -4.81 11.46 -19.08
CA VAL A 510 -3.84 12.53 -18.76
C VAL A 510 -2.66 12.58 -19.73
N GLN A 511 -2.13 11.42 -20.15
CA GLN A 511 -1.05 11.33 -21.12
C GLN A 511 -1.39 11.89 -22.51
N HIS A 512 -2.69 11.96 -22.87
CA HIS A 512 -3.11 12.61 -24.11
C HIS A 512 -3.12 14.12 -23.96
N HIS A 513 -3.57 14.61 -22.80
CA HIS A 513 -3.57 16.04 -22.51
C HIS A 513 -2.15 16.60 -22.34
N ILE A 514 -1.22 15.84 -21.75
CA ILE A 514 0.21 16.21 -21.69
C ILE A 514 0.75 16.46 -23.10
N ARG A 515 0.52 15.54 -24.05
CA ARG A 515 0.93 15.69 -25.45
C ARG A 515 0.28 16.88 -26.15
N ARG A 516 -1.01 17.13 -25.89
CA ARG A 516 -1.73 18.29 -26.45
C ARG A 516 -1.17 19.63 -25.95
N HIS A 517 -0.62 19.67 -24.74
CA HIS A 517 -0.06 20.87 -24.13
C HIS A 517 1.48 20.83 -24.14
N ALA A 518 2.08 20.17 -25.15
CA ALA A 518 3.52 19.93 -25.23
C ALA A 518 4.36 21.21 -25.10
N TYR A 519 3.96 22.30 -25.77
CA TYR A 519 4.66 23.59 -25.69
C TYR A 519 4.67 24.15 -24.28
N LYS A 520 3.53 24.13 -23.58
CA LYS A 520 3.42 24.60 -22.20
C LYS A 520 4.22 23.72 -21.23
N VAL A 521 4.12 22.39 -21.39
CA VAL A 521 4.88 21.41 -20.61
C VAL A 521 6.39 21.64 -20.79
N ALA A 522 6.87 21.75 -22.03
CA ALA A 522 8.28 21.99 -22.32
C ALA A 522 8.75 23.36 -21.80
N ALA A 523 7.93 24.41 -21.92
CA ALA A 523 8.24 25.74 -21.39
C ALA A 523 8.35 25.74 -19.85
N MET A 524 7.44 25.06 -19.16
CA MET A 524 7.50 24.91 -17.70
C MET A 524 8.72 24.11 -17.26
N ILE A 525 9.03 22.99 -17.93
CA ILE A 525 10.23 22.20 -17.63
C ILE A 525 11.50 23.04 -17.85
N ARG A 526 11.57 23.81 -18.95
CA ARG A 526 12.66 24.76 -19.20
C ARG A 526 12.79 25.83 -18.11
N ALA A 527 11.66 26.28 -17.54
CA ALA A 527 11.62 27.21 -16.41
C ALA A 527 11.95 26.54 -15.04
N GLY A 528 12.35 25.27 -15.04
CA GLY A 528 12.67 24.53 -13.83
C GLY A 528 11.44 24.02 -13.10
N ALA A 529 10.38 23.62 -13.80
CA ALA A 529 9.28 22.91 -13.17
C ALA A 529 9.72 21.54 -12.66
N ALA A 530 9.24 21.15 -11.48
CA ALA A 530 9.25 19.77 -11.04
C ALA A 530 7.99 19.04 -11.55
N VAL A 531 8.03 17.72 -11.62
CA VAL A 531 6.89 16.89 -12.01
C VAL A 531 6.44 16.06 -10.81
N CYS A 532 5.14 16.04 -10.51
CA CYS A 532 4.54 15.15 -9.52
C CYS A 532 3.59 14.17 -10.20
N VAL A 533 3.72 12.86 -9.92
CA VAL A 533 2.85 11.83 -10.49
C VAL A 533 2.19 11.02 -9.37
N CYS A 534 0.87 11.08 -9.28
CA CYS A 534 0.09 10.48 -8.20
C CYS A 534 -1.06 9.61 -8.71
N GLY A 535 -1.24 8.42 -8.13
CA GLY A 535 -2.38 7.54 -8.43
C GLY A 535 -1.98 6.08 -8.64
N SER A 536 -2.59 5.39 -9.62
CA SER A 536 -2.37 3.95 -9.77
C SER A 536 -0.93 3.59 -10.18
N SER A 537 -0.32 2.62 -9.50
CA SER A 537 1.01 2.04 -9.76
C SER A 537 1.11 1.20 -11.04
N GLY A 538 -0.02 0.97 -11.73
CA GLY A 538 -0.08 0.16 -12.94
C GLY A 538 0.59 0.80 -14.16
N THR A 539 -0.15 0.92 -15.26
CA THR A 539 0.42 1.47 -16.51
C THR A 539 0.52 2.99 -16.54
N MET A 540 -0.11 3.68 -15.58
CA MET A 540 -0.24 5.14 -15.58
C MET A 540 1.12 5.87 -15.53
N PRO A 541 2.07 5.54 -14.62
CA PRO A 541 3.33 6.27 -14.53
C PRO A 541 4.19 6.13 -15.78
N LYS A 542 4.24 4.91 -16.35
CA LYS A 542 4.91 4.64 -17.63
C LYS A 542 4.32 5.47 -18.78
N ALA A 543 2.98 5.51 -18.88
CA ALA A 543 2.30 6.29 -19.92
C ALA A 543 2.54 7.80 -19.79
N VAL A 544 2.61 8.30 -18.55
CA VAL A 544 2.93 9.71 -18.25
C VAL A 544 4.37 10.04 -18.62
N ARG A 545 5.35 9.21 -18.24
CA ARG A 545 6.77 9.42 -18.61
C ARG A 545 6.94 9.51 -20.12
N LEU A 546 6.39 8.55 -20.87
CA LEU A 546 6.42 8.57 -22.33
C LEU A 546 5.74 9.82 -22.92
N ALA A 547 4.68 10.33 -22.29
CA ALA A 547 4.02 11.55 -22.76
C ALA A 547 4.84 12.81 -22.49
N LEU A 548 5.59 12.84 -21.38
CA LEU A 548 6.53 13.92 -21.10
C LEU A 548 7.68 13.90 -22.10
N GLU A 549 8.25 12.73 -22.42
CA GLU A 549 9.28 12.58 -23.45
C GLU A 549 8.78 13.12 -24.80
N ASP A 550 7.58 12.68 -25.23
CA ASP A 550 6.94 13.17 -26.45
C ASP A 550 6.71 14.70 -26.39
N ALA A 551 6.31 15.24 -25.23
CA ALA A 551 6.07 16.67 -25.04
C ALA A 551 7.35 17.51 -25.09
N LEU A 552 8.47 16.99 -24.59
CA LEU A 552 9.77 17.68 -24.69
C LEU A 552 10.26 17.78 -26.13
N VAL A 553 10.04 16.74 -26.93
CA VAL A 553 10.37 16.76 -28.36
C VAL A 553 9.43 17.70 -29.11
N ALA A 554 8.12 17.52 -28.97
CA ALA A 554 7.12 18.32 -29.68
C ALA A 554 7.15 19.80 -29.26
N GLY A 555 7.48 20.10 -28.00
CA GLY A 555 7.64 21.45 -27.47
C GLY A 555 9.00 22.09 -27.78
N GLY A 556 9.88 21.39 -28.53
CA GLY A 556 11.17 21.90 -28.98
C GLY A 556 12.22 22.08 -27.87
N LEU A 557 12.10 21.37 -26.74
CA LEU A 557 13.14 21.34 -25.72
C LEU A 557 14.24 20.33 -26.05
N CYS A 558 13.88 19.22 -26.69
CA CYS A 558 14.79 18.16 -27.11
C CYS A 558 14.59 17.86 -28.60
N ALA A 559 15.64 17.45 -29.31
CA ALA A 559 15.57 17.10 -30.73
C ALA A 559 15.11 15.65 -30.96
N THR A 560 15.37 14.75 -30.01
CA THR A 560 15.07 13.32 -30.12
C THR A 560 14.44 12.74 -28.86
N ALA A 561 13.77 11.58 -28.99
CA ALA A 561 13.21 10.87 -27.85
C ALA A 561 14.28 10.41 -26.84
N ALA A 562 15.44 9.97 -27.33
CA ALA A 562 16.57 9.56 -26.47
C ALA A 562 17.10 10.74 -25.63
N GLU A 563 17.25 11.91 -26.26
CA GLU A 563 17.63 13.13 -25.55
C GLU A 563 16.57 13.54 -24.52
N ALA A 564 15.27 13.42 -24.85
CA ALA A 564 14.19 13.72 -23.93
C ALA A 564 14.18 12.77 -22.71
N GLU A 565 14.42 11.47 -22.92
CA GLU A 565 14.55 10.48 -21.85
C GLU A 565 15.72 10.81 -20.91
N GLU A 566 16.90 11.11 -21.47
CA GLU A 566 18.07 11.51 -20.70
C GLU A 566 17.81 12.80 -19.93
N TYR A 567 17.17 13.79 -20.57
CA TYR A 567 16.84 15.08 -19.96
C TYR A 567 15.89 14.91 -18.76
N LEU A 568 14.82 14.14 -18.92
CA LEU A 568 13.90 13.86 -17.81
C LEU A 568 14.59 13.14 -16.66
N THR A 569 15.51 12.23 -16.97
CA THR A 569 16.21 11.43 -15.95
C THR A 569 17.26 12.24 -15.19
N THR A 570 17.92 13.19 -15.85
CA THR A 570 19.09 13.91 -15.29
C THR A 570 18.80 15.34 -14.84
N ARG A 571 17.80 16.00 -15.41
CA ARG A 571 17.56 17.44 -15.19
C ARG A 571 16.19 17.78 -14.61
N VAL A 572 15.26 16.84 -14.59
CA VAL A 572 13.91 17.08 -14.07
C VAL A 572 13.73 16.34 -12.75
N GLU A 573 13.37 17.06 -11.71
CA GLU A 573 12.95 16.46 -10.46
C GLU A 573 11.55 15.85 -10.66
N ILE A 574 11.47 14.52 -10.65
CA ILE A 574 10.22 13.77 -10.74
C ILE A 574 9.95 13.14 -9.37
N TRP A 575 8.86 13.57 -8.75
CA TRP A 575 8.33 12.98 -7.54
C TRP A 575 7.14 12.08 -7.90
N GLN A 576 7.10 10.86 -7.36
CA GLN A 576 6.07 9.88 -7.67
C GLN A 576 5.54 9.23 -6.39
N GLU A 577 4.23 9.22 -6.23
CA GLU A 577 3.53 8.46 -5.18
C GLU A 577 2.40 7.66 -5.83
N THR A 578 2.66 6.37 -6.00
CA THR A 578 1.77 5.48 -6.74
C THR A 578 1.48 4.21 -5.97
N TRP A 579 0.24 3.73 -6.04
CA TRP A 579 -0.25 2.55 -5.31
C TRP A 579 -1.04 1.59 -6.19
#